data_AF-A0AA39WAG0-F1
#
_entry.id   AF-A0AA39WAG0-F1
#
_cell.length_a   1.000
_cell.length_b   1.000
_cell.length_c   1.000
_cell.angle_alpha   90.00
_cell.angle_beta   90.00
_cell.angle_gamma   90.00
#
_symmetry.space_group_name_H-M   'P 1'
#
loop_
_entity.id
_entity.type
_entity.pdbx_description
1 polymer ?
#
loop_
_entity_poly.entity_id
_entity_poly.type
_entity_poly.pdbx_seq_one_letter_code
_entity_poly.pdbx_strand_id
1 'polypeptide(L)'
;MDVNNARERTYPDIPRPVRYKLEQVLRNAGLYVLDSTITTQAAAKAEMTRSGHINKLVPHVSWEYQGYSIAPDRSLKWQDPATQRWIDRRYDWLGVEVSTPAMFETRALFDTEIDKLCQALRSNMRLQLNRTCALHVTVSHQQPGGLHLKTLKKALSLVWLVEPLLFQMCAPYRQGVKYCRPVTECSELAVLGVEAFCGGGGGGDDDIGGDDDDGDTGDEIAMADTAITSSERTPSPLVAHIPIGSLTPDQLVRLSRLWRAHNPNDVAYLMRAPNRYSDRLAVAAVRKESDHEEEEEEEIWMLEFRAHEGMLDPTLTKMWAGVCVALLKKASAPVYEYRELMVRILDTGWSMGGGGC
;
A
#
# COMPACT_ATOMS: atom_id res chain seq x y z
N MET A 1 -12.60 11.13 42.63
CA MET A 1 -11.67 10.22 41.92
C MET A 1 -12.06 10.27 40.46
N ASP A 2 -11.37 11.12 39.71
CA ASP A 2 -11.70 11.46 38.34
C ASP A 2 -10.86 10.58 37.41
N VAL A 3 -11.51 9.66 36.69
CA VAL A 3 -10.86 8.59 35.91
C VAL A 3 -10.65 9.02 34.44
N ASN A 4 -10.95 10.27 34.10
CA ASN A 4 -10.94 10.77 32.71
C ASN A 4 -9.71 11.59 32.31
N ASN A 5 -8.59 11.44 33.01
CA ASN A 5 -7.34 12.15 32.69
C ASN A 5 -6.18 11.23 32.30
N ALA A 6 -6.47 10.11 31.63
CA ALA A 6 -5.47 9.40 30.82
C ALA A 6 -5.26 10.20 29.53
N ARG A 7 -4.62 11.36 29.67
CA ARG A 7 -4.03 12.15 28.58
C ARG A 7 -3.46 11.21 27.54
N GLU A 8 -3.78 11.47 26.27
CA GLU A 8 -2.99 11.02 25.13
C GLU A 8 -1.51 11.16 25.51
N ARG A 9 -0.88 10.04 25.85
CA ARG A 9 0.56 9.99 25.98
C ARG A 9 1.05 10.19 24.56
N THR A 10 1.46 11.40 24.24
CA THR A 10 2.34 11.67 23.11
C THR A 10 3.46 10.66 23.21
N TYR A 11 3.43 9.64 22.34
CA TYR A 11 4.51 8.68 22.26
C TYR A 11 5.75 9.47 21.89
N PRO A 12 6.81 9.45 22.71
CA PRO A 12 7.98 10.27 22.45
C PRO A 12 8.62 9.81 21.14
N ASP A 13 9.20 10.77 20.41
CA ASP A 13 10.14 10.45 19.34
C ASP A 13 11.18 9.43 19.82
N ILE A 14 11.73 8.66 18.89
CA ILE A 14 12.80 7.69 19.21
C ILE A 14 13.89 8.43 19.98
N PRO A 15 14.17 8.08 21.26
CA PRO A 15 15.18 8.78 22.03
C PRO A 15 16.51 8.78 21.27
N ARG A 16 17.17 9.95 21.19
CA ARG A 16 18.42 10.12 20.43
C ARG A 16 19.45 9.01 20.68
N PRO A 17 19.70 8.54 21.93
CA PRO A 17 20.64 7.45 22.16
C PRO A 17 20.22 6.12 21.52
N VAL A 18 18.91 5.83 21.48
CA VAL A 18 18.36 4.62 20.86
C VAL A 18 18.46 4.70 19.34
N ARG A 19 18.07 5.85 18.76
CA ARG A 19 18.23 6.11 17.32
C ARG A 19 19.70 5.95 16.92
N TYR A 20 20.60 6.65 17.60
CA TYR A 20 22.04 6.58 17.33
C TYR A 20 22.57 5.14 17.42
N LYS A 21 22.17 4.37 18.42
CA LYS A 21 22.57 2.97 18.54
C LYS A 21 22.08 2.13 17.35
N LEU A 22 20.84 2.29 16.92
CA LEU A 22 20.29 1.61 15.74
C LEU A 22 21.05 1.99 14.46
N GLU A 23 21.28 3.29 14.24
CA GLU A 23 22.05 3.76 13.08
C GLU A 23 23.47 3.17 13.09
N GLN A 24 24.14 3.13 14.23
CA GLN A 24 25.46 2.51 14.36
C GLN A 24 25.43 1.01 14.08
N VAL A 25 24.40 0.29 14.54
CA VAL A 25 24.22 -1.14 14.22
C VAL A 25 24.12 -1.37 12.72
N LEU A 26 23.32 -0.57 12.02
CA LEU A 26 23.17 -0.66 10.57
C LEU A 26 24.48 -0.28 9.85
N ARG A 27 25.12 0.83 10.22
CA ARG A 27 26.39 1.27 9.64
C ARG A 27 27.50 0.22 9.81
N ASN A 28 27.61 -0.39 10.99
CA ASN A 28 28.60 -1.44 11.26
C ASN A 28 28.36 -2.72 10.45
N ALA A 29 27.13 -2.96 10.00
CA ALA A 29 26.80 -4.03 9.06
C ALA A 29 27.08 -3.66 7.60
N GLY A 30 27.63 -2.47 7.34
CA GLY A 30 27.89 -1.95 6.00
C GLY A 30 26.64 -1.46 5.28
N LEU A 31 25.58 -1.13 6.02
CA LEU A 31 24.33 -0.58 5.48
C LEU A 31 24.41 0.95 5.45
N TYR A 32 24.00 1.55 4.33
CA TYR A 32 24.02 3.00 4.17
C TYR A 32 22.81 3.62 4.85
N VAL A 33 23.02 4.19 6.03
CA VAL A 33 21.97 4.91 6.77
C VAL A 33 21.99 6.38 6.38
N LEU A 34 20.85 6.88 5.93
CA LEU A 34 20.70 8.29 5.60
C LEU A 34 20.70 9.13 6.87
N ASP A 35 21.42 10.24 6.88
CA ASP A 35 21.40 11.15 8.02
C ASP A 35 19.99 11.77 8.15
N SER A 36 19.39 11.67 9.33
CA SER A 36 18.04 12.19 9.59
C SER A 36 17.91 13.71 9.47
N THR A 37 19.01 14.45 9.35
CA THR A 37 19.03 15.90 9.08
C THR A 37 18.94 16.23 7.59
N ILE A 38 19.16 15.25 6.72
CA ILE A 38 18.94 15.40 5.28
C ILE A 38 17.43 15.53 5.06
N THR A 39 17.03 16.54 4.31
CA THR A 39 15.61 16.88 4.06
C THR A 39 15.35 17.20 2.59
N THR A 40 16.35 17.07 1.71
CA THR A 40 16.24 17.40 0.29
C THR A 40 17.00 16.41 -0.58
N GLN A 41 16.55 16.27 -1.84
CA GLN A 41 17.20 15.45 -2.85
C GLN A 41 18.65 15.87 -3.13
N ALA A 42 18.90 17.19 -3.20
CA ALA A 42 20.24 17.72 -3.40
C ALA A 42 21.18 17.35 -2.24
N ALA A 43 20.70 17.47 -0.99
CA ALA A 43 21.49 17.12 0.20
C ALA A 43 21.79 15.61 0.27
N ALA A 44 20.81 14.75 -0.03
CA ALA A 44 21.02 13.31 -0.11
C ALA A 44 22.05 12.94 -1.17
N LYS A 45 21.95 13.53 -2.38
CA LYS A 45 22.92 13.30 -3.46
C LYS A 45 24.33 13.75 -3.06
N ALA A 46 24.46 14.89 -2.39
CA ALA A 46 25.75 15.38 -1.89
C ALA A 46 26.35 14.46 -0.80
N GLU A 47 25.54 13.97 0.15
CA GLU A 47 25.97 13.00 1.17
C GLU A 47 26.40 11.67 0.53
N MET A 48 25.60 11.12 -0.39
CA MET A 48 25.93 9.87 -1.08
C MET A 48 27.22 10.02 -1.89
N THR A 49 27.45 11.17 -2.52
CA THR A 49 28.71 11.47 -3.22
C THR A 49 29.88 11.52 -2.25
N ARG A 50 29.77 12.28 -1.16
CA ARG A 50 30.81 12.41 -0.13
C ARG A 50 31.15 11.08 0.55
N SER A 51 30.16 10.23 0.78
CA SER A 51 30.31 8.93 1.45
C SER A 51 30.67 7.79 0.50
N GLY A 52 30.80 8.03 -0.81
CA GLY A 52 31.12 7.00 -1.81
C GLY A 52 29.96 6.06 -2.16
N HIS A 53 28.72 6.41 -1.81
CA HIS A 53 27.51 5.64 -2.06
C HIS A 53 26.72 6.10 -3.29
N ILE A 54 27.20 7.05 -4.08
CA ILE A 54 26.48 7.60 -5.24
C ILE A 54 26.05 6.53 -6.26
N ASN A 55 26.79 5.43 -6.38
CA ASN A 55 26.43 4.30 -7.24
C ASN A 55 25.18 3.52 -6.77
N LYS A 56 24.73 3.76 -5.53
CA LYS A 56 23.48 3.22 -4.98
C LYS A 56 22.28 4.16 -5.18
N LEU A 57 22.49 5.36 -5.74
CA LEU A 57 21.41 6.31 -6.00
C LEU A 57 20.39 5.67 -6.94
N VAL A 58 19.12 5.67 -6.55
CA VAL A 58 18.02 5.26 -7.41
C VAL A 58 17.42 6.51 -8.03
N PRO A 59 17.49 6.69 -9.35
CA PRO A 59 16.89 7.84 -10.02
C PRO A 59 15.38 7.89 -9.78
N HIS A 60 14.82 9.11 -9.76
CA HIS A 60 13.37 9.35 -9.61
C HIS A 60 12.76 8.76 -8.32
N VAL A 61 13.58 8.55 -7.30
CA VAL A 61 13.14 8.14 -5.97
C VAL A 61 13.44 9.25 -4.99
N SER A 62 12.45 9.62 -4.17
CA SER A 62 12.61 10.64 -3.13
C SER A 62 13.77 10.29 -2.19
N TRP A 63 14.39 11.35 -1.67
CA TRP A 63 15.65 11.30 -0.93
C TRP A 63 15.59 10.38 0.28
N GLU A 64 14.42 10.27 0.92
CA GLU A 64 14.17 9.47 2.11
C GLU A 64 14.29 7.95 1.89
N TYR A 65 14.26 7.49 0.63
CA TYR A 65 14.49 6.08 0.25
C TYR A 65 15.85 5.84 -0.40
N GLN A 66 16.77 6.81 -0.35
CA GLN A 66 18.12 6.60 -0.90
C GLN A 66 19.04 5.86 0.09
N GLY A 67 18.62 5.73 1.34
CA GLY A 67 19.31 4.98 2.38
C GLY A 67 18.32 4.34 3.35
N TYR A 68 18.85 3.61 4.32
CA TYR A 68 18.05 3.12 5.43
C TYR A 68 17.56 4.31 6.26
N SER A 69 16.27 4.30 6.58
CA SER A 69 15.65 5.30 7.44
C SER A 69 15.01 4.63 8.66
N ILE A 70 15.01 5.37 9.77
CA ILE A 70 14.48 4.91 11.06
C ILE A 70 13.47 5.93 11.53
N ALA A 71 12.23 5.49 11.72
CA ALA A 71 11.12 6.34 12.11
C ALA A 71 10.36 5.74 13.32
N PRO A 72 9.80 6.58 14.21
CA PRO A 72 8.88 6.10 15.22
C PRO A 72 7.62 5.53 14.55
N ASP A 73 7.23 4.30 14.90
CA ASP A 73 5.99 3.70 14.41
C ASP A 73 4.91 3.75 15.50
N ARG A 74 3.99 4.69 15.34
CA ARG A 74 2.88 4.95 16.27
C ARG A 74 1.75 3.93 16.15
N SER A 75 1.73 3.16 15.06
CA SER A 75 0.74 2.11 14.84
C SER A 75 1.04 0.87 15.68
N LEU A 76 2.31 0.64 16.04
CA LEU A 76 2.71 -0.45 16.91
C LEU A 76 2.15 -0.25 18.32
N LYS A 77 1.45 -1.26 18.82
CA LYS A 77 0.91 -1.30 20.18
C LYS A 77 1.65 -2.34 20.98
N TRP A 78 1.92 -1.97 22.22
CA TRP A 78 2.52 -2.85 23.20
C TRP A 78 1.43 -3.57 23.99
N GLN A 79 0.81 -4.62 23.45
CA GLN A 79 -0.23 -5.39 24.16
C GLN A 79 -0.25 -6.88 23.82
N ASP A 80 -0.61 -7.71 24.82
CA ASP A 80 -1.21 -9.03 24.63
C ASP A 80 -2.74 -8.86 24.49
N PRO A 81 -3.34 -9.10 23.31
CA PRO A 81 -4.77 -8.93 23.08
C PRO A 81 -5.67 -9.94 23.81
N ALA A 82 -5.12 -11.07 24.30
CA ALA A 82 -5.87 -12.13 24.99
C ALA A 82 -5.81 -12.02 26.52
N THR A 83 -4.80 -11.34 27.08
CA THR A 83 -4.60 -11.25 28.55
C THR A 83 -4.57 -9.82 29.11
N GLN A 84 -4.54 -8.77 28.27
CA GLN A 84 -4.40 -7.36 28.67
C GLN A 84 -3.22 -7.05 29.62
N ARG A 85 -2.24 -7.95 29.82
CA ARG A 85 -1.13 -7.74 30.75
C ARG A 85 0.09 -7.11 30.07
N TRP A 86 0.61 -6.05 30.70
CA TRP A 86 1.92 -5.48 30.39
C TRP A 86 2.99 -6.18 31.24
N ILE A 87 3.79 -7.02 30.58
CA ILE A 87 5.26 -6.99 30.50
C ILE A 87 6.10 -6.58 31.72
N ASP A 88 7.25 -7.27 31.81
CA ASP A 88 8.45 -6.91 32.55
C ASP A 88 8.70 -5.39 32.61
N ARG A 89 8.32 -4.80 33.75
CA ARG A 89 8.42 -3.35 34.05
C ARG A 89 9.86 -2.83 34.07
N ARG A 90 10.85 -3.67 33.79
CA ARG A 90 12.27 -3.28 33.69
C ARG A 90 12.61 -2.61 32.35
N TYR A 91 11.71 -2.62 31.35
CA TYR A 91 11.99 -2.08 30.02
C TYR A 91 10.92 -1.11 29.53
N ASP A 92 11.38 -0.03 28.89
CA ASP A 92 10.57 0.82 28.04
C ASP A 92 10.55 0.25 26.61
N TRP A 93 9.37 0.17 26.02
CA TRP A 93 9.16 -0.37 24.69
C TRP A 93 8.89 0.74 23.70
N LEU A 94 9.57 0.68 22.56
CA LEU A 94 9.52 1.70 21.53
C LEU A 94 9.12 1.07 20.20
N GLY A 95 8.07 1.60 19.58
CA GLY A 95 7.68 1.24 18.22
C GLY A 95 8.65 1.89 17.22
N VAL A 96 9.29 1.09 16.39
CA VAL A 96 10.27 1.54 15.40
C VAL A 96 9.96 0.91 14.05
N GLU A 97 9.87 1.74 13.02
CA GLU A 97 9.88 1.34 11.62
C GLU A 97 11.31 1.52 11.08
N VAL A 98 11.83 0.49 10.43
CA VAL A 98 13.10 0.52 9.72
C VAL A 98 12.79 0.26 8.25
N SER A 99 13.01 1.28 7.44
CA SER A 99 12.75 1.22 5.99
C SER A 99 14.06 1.03 5.25
N THR A 100 14.05 0.12 4.28
CA THR A 100 15.20 -0.09 3.39
C THR A 100 15.27 1.04 2.37
N PRO A 101 16.45 1.30 1.76
CA PRO A 101 16.48 2.09 0.54
C PRO A 101 15.62 1.43 -0.54
N ALA A 102 15.20 2.22 -1.53
CA ALA A 102 14.71 1.68 -2.79
C ALA A 102 15.82 0.86 -3.43
N MET A 103 15.46 -0.30 -3.94
CA MET A 103 16.41 -1.23 -4.55
C MET A 103 15.83 -1.72 -5.87
N PHE A 104 16.69 -1.82 -6.88
CA PHE A 104 16.33 -2.55 -8.08
C PHE A 104 16.18 -4.02 -7.76
N GLU A 105 15.34 -4.69 -8.52
CA GLU A 105 15.13 -6.13 -8.44
C GLU A 105 16.33 -6.90 -9.06
N THR A 106 17.53 -6.60 -8.59
CA THR A 106 18.69 -7.47 -8.78
C THR A 106 18.78 -8.35 -7.55
N ARG A 107 18.30 -9.60 -7.67
CA ARG A 107 18.16 -10.53 -6.54
C ARG A 107 19.40 -10.58 -5.64
N ALA A 108 20.61 -10.59 -6.20
CA ALA A 108 21.84 -10.69 -5.42
C ALA A 108 22.07 -9.51 -4.45
N LEU A 109 21.82 -8.28 -4.87
CA LEU A 109 22.03 -7.09 -4.02
C LEU A 109 20.93 -6.97 -2.97
N PHE A 110 19.67 -7.13 -3.40
CA PHE A 110 18.53 -7.14 -2.50
C PHE A 110 18.68 -8.22 -1.42
N ASP A 111 19.06 -9.45 -1.81
CA ASP A 111 19.18 -10.56 -0.88
C ASP A 111 20.26 -10.29 0.18
N THR A 112 21.42 -9.79 -0.27
CA THR A 112 22.55 -9.45 0.60
C THR A 112 22.19 -8.33 1.59
N GLU A 113 21.47 -7.30 1.13
CA GLU A 113 21.03 -6.17 1.97
C GLU A 113 20.03 -6.64 3.05
N ILE A 114 19.04 -7.47 2.68
CA ILE A 114 18.06 -8.03 3.62
C ILE A 114 18.72 -8.99 4.63
N ASP A 115 19.66 -9.83 4.19
CA ASP A 115 20.41 -10.73 5.07
C ASP A 115 21.21 -9.93 6.12
N LYS A 116 21.94 -8.89 5.68
CA LYS A 116 22.68 -7.99 6.56
C LYS A 116 21.79 -7.26 7.55
N LEU A 117 20.66 -6.70 7.09
CA LEU A 117 19.70 -6.01 7.94
C LEU A 117 19.18 -6.93 9.05
N CYS A 118 18.66 -8.10 8.67
CA CYS A 118 18.08 -9.05 9.63
C CYS A 118 19.14 -9.52 10.63
N GLN A 119 20.36 -9.85 10.16
CA GLN A 119 21.46 -10.26 11.02
C GLN A 119 21.89 -9.14 11.99
N ALA A 120 22.07 -7.91 11.49
CA ALA A 120 22.50 -6.78 12.28
C ALA A 120 21.52 -6.49 13.42
N LEU A 121 20.22 -6.42 13.10
CA LEU A 121 19.16 -6.17 14.07
C LEU A 121 19.10 -7.30 15.12
N ARG A 122 19.07 -8.56 14.70
CA ARG A 122 18.97 -9.72 15.61
C ARG A 122 20.16 -9.89 16.54
N SER A 123 21.35 -9.49 16.09
CA SER A 123 22.60 -9.73 16.83
C SER A 123 22.94 -8.60 17.81
N ASN A 124 22.38 -7.40 17.59
CA ASN A 124 22.80 -6.20 18.32
C ASN A 124 21.67 -5.50 19.08
N MET A 125 20.41 -5.87 18.84
CA MET A 125 19.24 -5.23 19.45
C MET A 125 18.35 -6.25 20.15
N ARG A 126 17.73 -5.85 21.26
CA ARG A 126 16.64 -6.60 21.87
C ARG A 126 15.34 -6.20 21.17
N LEU A 127 14.80 -7.13 20.41
CA LEU A 127 13.64 -6.89 19.54
C LEU A 127 12.46 -7.75 20.01
N GLN A 128 11.26 -7.20 19.89
CA GLN A 128 10.03 -7.96 20.06
C GLN A 128 9.13 -7.67 18.88
N LEU A 129 8.78 -8.73 18.16
CA LEU A 129 7.75 -8.69 17.15
C LEU A 129 6.43 -9.11 17.82
N ASN A 130 5.35 -8.42 17.49
CA ASN A 130 4.01 -8.73 18.00
C ASN A 130 2.96 -8.56 16.89
N ARG A 131 1.69 -8.77 17.21
CA ARG A 131 0.60 -8.75 16.21
C ARG A 131 0.39 -7.39 15.53
N THR A 132 0.91 -6.30 16.10
CA THR A 132 0.86 -4.98 15.48
C THR A 132 2.02 -4.72 14.53
N CYS A 133 3.11 -5.49 14.60
CA CYS A 133 4.20 -5.41 13.66
C CYS A 133 3.76 -5.94 12.28
N ALA A 134 4.14 -5.23 11.23
CA ALA A 134 3.86 -5.58 9.84
C ALA A 134 5.14 -5.49 9.01
N LEU A 135 5.20 -6.27 7.92
CA LEU A 135 6.18 -6.08 6.86
C LEU A 135 5.48 -5.36 5.71
N HIS A 136 5.95 -4.14 5.41
CA HIS A 136 5.48 -3.38 4.26
C HIS A 136 6.42 -3.58 3.08
N VAL A 137 5.88 -3.91 1.92
CA VAL A 137 6.65 -3.97 0.66
C VAL A 137 6.06 -2.96 -0.30
N THR A 138 6.84 -1.94 -0.64
CA THR A 138 6.45 -0.96 -1.66
C THR A 138 7.14 -1.29 -2.98
N VAL A 139 6.36 -1.39 -4.06
CA VAL A 139 6.86 -1.68 -5.41
C VAL A 139 6.40 -0.61 -6.39
N SER A 140 7.31 -0.24 -7.30
CA SER A 140 7.07 0.74 -8.37
C SER A 140 7.65 0.25 -9.70
N HIS A 141 7.35 0.97 -10.77
CA HIS A 141 8.10 0.85 -12.02
C HIS A 141 9.38 1.70 -11.94
N GLN A 142 10.43 1.30 -12.65
CA GLN A 142 11.69 2.05 -12.74
C GLN A 142 11.57 3.34 -13.58
N GLN A 143 10.48 3.53 -14.30
CA GLN A 143 10.31 4.68 -15.18
C GLN A 143 9.93 5.93 -14.38
N PRO A 144 10.28 7.13 -14.88
CA PRO A 144 9.73 8.40 -14.37
C PRO A 144 8.21 8.34 -14.25
N GLY A 145 7.65 8.94 -13.20
CA GLY A 145 6.22 8.88 -12.86
C GLY A 145 5.73 7.56 -12.23
N GLY A 146 6.58 6.55 -12.06
CA GLY A 146 6.22 5.30 -11.37
C GLY A 146 5.16 4.47 -12.12
N LEU A 147 4.09 4.06 -11.42
CA LEU A 147 3.05 3.21 -11.99
C LEU A 147 2.01 4.01 -12.80
N HIS A 148 1.98 3.77 -14.11
CA HIS A 148 0.89 4.28 -14.95
C HIS A 148 -0.48 3.71 -14.57
N LEU A 149 -1.53 4.49 -14.82
CA LEU A 149 -2.93 4.13 -14.53
C LEU A 149 -3.32 2.73 -15.02
N LYS A 150 -2.92 2.37 -16.25
CA LYS A 150 -3.23 1.06 -16.84
C LYS A 150 -2.59 -0.07 -16.03
N THR A 151 -1.35 0.10 -15.60
CA THR A 151 -0.64 -0.88 -14.77
C THR A 151 -1.25 -0.98 -13.38
N LEU A 152 -1.64 0.15 -12.77
CA LEU A 152 -2.37 0.17 -11.49
C LEU A 152 -3.68 -0.62 -11.59
N LYS A 153 -4.50 -0.36 -12.61
CA LYS A 153 -5.76 -1.11 -12.84
C LYS A 153 -5.52 -2.61 -12.99
N LYS A 154 -4.50 -3.00 -13.76
CA LYS A 154 -4.14 -4.41 -13.96
C LYS A 154 -3.64 -5.07 -12.67
N ALA A 155 -2.79 -4.38 -11.92
CA ALA A 155 -2.23 -4.88 -10.67
C ALA A 155 -3.30 -5.05 -9.59
N LEU A 156 -4.19 -4.07 -9.46
CA LEU A 156 -5.28 -4.13 -8.49
C LEU A 156 -6.37 -5.12 -8.88
N SER A 157 -6.61 -5.32 -10.18
CA SER A 157 -7.47 -6.42 -10.64
C SER A 157 -6.87 -7.78 -10.30
N LEU A 158 -5.55 -7.94 -10.41
CA LEU A 158 -4.87 -9.17 -9.96
C LEU A 158 -5.01 -9.34 -8.46
N VAL A 159 -4.66 -8.31 -7.68
CA VAL A 159 -4.79 -8.32 -6.21
C VAL A 159 -6.22 -8.69 -5.82
N TRP A 160 -7.23 -8.07 -6.41
CA TRP A 160 -8.64 -8.37 -6.15
C TRP A 160 -8.98 -9.86 -6.32
N LEU A 161 -8.47 -10.48 -7.38
CA LEU A 161 -8.77 -11.89 -7.67
C LEU A 161 -7.93 -12.87 -6.86
N VAL A 162 -6.70 -12.52 -6.49
CA VAL A 162 -5.77 -13.41 -5.78
C VAL A 162 -5.64 -13.12 -4.30
N GLU A 163 -6.30 -12.08 -3.77
CA GLU A 163 -6.18 -11.63 -2.39
C GLU A 163 -6.38 -12.78 -1.37
N PRO A 164 -7.36 -13.69 -1.52
CA PRO A 164 -7.48 -14.81 -0.61
C PRO A 164 -6.22 -15.69 -0.53
N LEU A 165 -5.50 -15.85 -1.65
CA LEU A 165 -4.24 -16.60 -1.71
C LEU A 165 -3.10 -15.83 -1.05
N LEU A 166 -3.10 -14.51 -1.21
CA LEU A 166 -2.15 -13.65 -0.50
C LEU A 166 -2.32 -13.81 1.02
N PHE A 167 -3.55 -13.87 1.51
CA PHE A 167 -3.84 -14.10 2.92
C PHE A 167 -3.55 -15.53 3.41
N GLN A 168 -3.55 -16.54 2.53
CA GLN A 168 -3.07 -17.90 2.87
C GLN A 168 -1.56 -17.94 3.11
N MET A 169 -0.80 -17.02 2.52
CA MET A 169 0.65 -16.90 2.75
C MET A 169 0.99 -16.07 4.01
N CYS A 170 0.03 -15.37 4.59
CA CYS A 170 0.22 -14.56 5.79
C CYS A 170 -0.12 -15.37 7.05
N ALA A 171 0.42 -14.97 8.21
CA ALA A 171 0.01 -15.57 9.47
C ALA A 171 -1.51 -15.42 9.69
N PRO A 172 -2.24 -16.46 10.15
CA PRO A 172 -3.71 -16.41 10.27
C PRO A 172 -4.24 -15.24 11.10
N TYR A 173 -3.49 -14.80 12.12
CA TYR A 173 -3.89 -13.65 12.95
C TYR A 173 -3.85 -12.31 12.22
N ARG A 174 -3.30 -12.23 11.00
CA ARG A 174 -3.33 -11.04 10.14
C ARG A 174 -4.63 -10.90 9.39
N GLN A 175 -5.41 -11.98 9.28
CA GLN A 175 -6.71 -11.93 8.62
C GLN A 175 -7.70 -11.17 9.53
N GLY A 176 -8.37 -10.16 8.98
CA GLY A 176 -9.40 -9.42 9.70
C GLY A 176 -8.89 -8.47 10.79
N VAL A 177 -7.58 -8.18 10.87
CA VAL A 177 -7.09 -7.14 11.79
C VAL A 177 -7.25 -5.76 11.18
N LYS A 178 -7.49 -4.78 12.04
CA LYS A 178 -7.59 -3.35 11.72
C LYS A 178 -6.45 -2.82 10.84
N TYR A 179 -5.25 -3.34 11.00
CA TYR A 179 -4.06 -2.87 10.27
C TYR A 179 -3.82 -3.60 8.95
N CYS A 180 -4.68 -4.56 8.59
CA CYS A 180 -4.53 -5.44 7.44
C CYS A 180 -5.90 -6.01 7.02
N ARG A 181 -6.79 -5.12 6.58
CA ARG A 181 -8.12 -5.49 6.09
C ARG A 181 -8.06 -5.91 4.61
N PRO A 182 -8.79 -6.96 4.20
CA PRO A 182 -8.90 -7.31 2.79
C PRO A 182 -9.48 -6.16 1.97
N VAL A 183 -8.87 -5.87 0.83
CA VAL A 183 -9.38 -4.91 -0.16
C VAL A 183 -10.75 -5.35 -0.65
N THR A 184 -10.94 -6.64 -0.92
CA THR A 184 -12.19 -7.23 -1.43
C THR A 184 -13.37 -7.09 -0.48
N GLU A 185 -13.12 -6.81 0.80
CA GLU A 185 -14.16 -6.68 1.83
C GLU A 185 -14.31 -5.25 2.36
N CYS A 186 -13.20 -4.52 2.47
CA CYS A 186 -13.14 -3.29 3.26
C CYS A 186 -12.74 -2.05 2.45
N SER A 187 -12.53 -2.15 1.14
CA SER A 187 -12.25 -0.99 0.31
C SER A 187 -13.52 -0.27 -0.17
N GLU A 188 -13.39 0.99 -0.58
CA GLU A 188 -14.43 1.73 -1.30
C GLU A 188 -14.90 0.95 -2.54
N LEU A 189 -13.99 0.27 -3.24
CA LEU A 189 -14.32 -0.62 -4.35
C LEU A 189 -15.30 -1.72 -3.94
N ALA A 190 -15.11 -2.30 -2.74
CA ALA A 190 -15.96 -3.36 -2.18
C ALA A 190 -17.30 -2.84 -1.67
N VAL A 191 -17.32 -1.71 -0.98
CA VAL A 191 -18.50 -1.24 -0.24
C VAL A 191 -19.47 -0.45 -1.11
N LEU A 192 -18.98 0.31 -2.11
CA LEU A 192 -19.86 1.16 -2.91
C LEU A 192 -20.76 0.29 -3.79
N GLY A 193 -22.04 0.17 -3.42
CA GLY A 193 -23.04 -0.60 -4.14
C GLY A 193 -23.23 -0.17 -5.60
N VAL A 194 -23.92 -1.01 -6.38
CA VAL A 194 -24.25 -0.77 -7.81
C VAL A 194 -24.97 0.56 -8.02
N GLU A 195 -25.67 1.07 -7.01
CA GLU A 195 -26.52 2.27 -7.08
C GLU A 195 -25.77 3.61 -6.92
N ALA A 196 -24.55 3.60 -6.38
CA ALA A 196 -23.82 4.84 -6.08
C ALA A 196 -23.18 5.54 -7.30
N PHE A 197 -23.43 5.07 -8.52
CA PHE A 197 -22.82 5.61 -9.75
C PHE A 197 -23.81 6.34 -10.66
N CYS A 198 -25.11 6.37 -10.31
CA CYS A 198 -26.15 7.02 -11.11
C CYS A 198 -26.66 8.36 -10.55
N GLY A 199 -26.07 8.87 -9.46
CA GLY A 199 -26.49 10.15 -8.87
C GLY A 199 -25.28 11.01 -8.51
N GLY A 200 -24.82 11.83 -9.46
CA GLY A 200 -24.11 13.05 -9.10
C GLY A 200 -25.14 14.05 -8.59
N GLY A 201 -25.12 14.37 -7.29
CA GLY A 201 -25.91 15.46 -6.72
C GLY A 201 -26.27 15.26 -5.24
N GLY A 202 -25.77 16.15 -4.38
CA GLY A 202 -26.16 16.34 -2.97
C GLY A 202 -25.27 15.58 -1.97
N GLY A 203 -24.49 16.17 -1.07
CA GLY A 203 -24.53 17.54 -0.51
C GLY A 203 -25.45 17.61 0.72
N GLY A 204 -24.85 17.80 1.91
CA GLY A 204 -25.50 18.08 3.21
C GLY A 204 -25.07 17.08 4.30
N ASP A 205 -24.51 17.44 5.47
CA ASP A 205 -24.42 18.70 6.22
C ASP A 205 -23.06 18.70 7.00
N ASP A 206 -22.37 19.81 7.32
CA ASP A 206 -22.79 20.92 8.18
C ASP A 206 -22.09 22.27 7.86
N ASP A 207 -22.86 23.35 8.08
CA ASP A 207 -22.52 24.73 8.46
C ASP A 207 -21.70 25.67 7.55
N ILE A 208 -22.40 26.62 6.92
CA ILE A 208 -22.27 28.09 7.09
C ILE A 208 -23.46 28.75 6.35
N GLY A 209 -24.18 29.63 7.05
CA GLY A 209 -25.41 30.25 6.56
C GLY A 209 -25.25 31.43 5.61
N GLY A 210 -26.38 31.89 5.08
CA GLY A 210 -26.59 33.23 4.55
C GLY A 210 -27.02 33.30 3.08
N ASP A 211 -28.31 33.59 2.91
CA ASP A 211 -28.94 34.45 1.90
C ASP A 211 -29.24 33.92 0.47
N ASP A 212 -30.55 33.71 0.26
CA ASP A 212 -31.42 34.09 -0.87
C ASP A 212 -30.83 34.27 -2.28
N ASP A 213 -31.28 33.45 -3.26
CA ASP A 213 -31.95 33.97 -4.47
C ASP A 213 -32.68 32.85 -5.25
N ASP A 214 -33.80 33.23 -5.88
CA ASP A 214 -34.79 32.41 -6.57
C ASP A 214 -34.33 31.90 -7.96
N GLY A 215 -34.85 30.74 -8.39
CA GLY A 215 -34.62 30.27 -9.77
C GLY A 215 -35.24 28.92 -10.11
N ASP A 216 -36.55 28.91 -10.32
CA ASP A 216 -37.33 27.88 -11.00
C ASP A 216 -36.81 27.59 -12.43
N THR A 217 -36.50 26.33 -12.73
CA THR A 217 -36.80 25.70 -14.04
C THR A 217 -36.79 24.18 -13.86
N GLY A 218 -37.98 23.58 -13.91
CA GLY A 218 -38.13 22.15 -14.18
C GLY A 218 -37.71 21.80 -15.60
N ASP A 219 -36.97 20.70 -15.75
CA ASP A 219 -36.82 20.00 -17.03
C ASP A 219 -36.88 18.49 -16.79
N GLU A 220 -37.86 17.86 -17.44
CA GLU A 220 -38.06 16.43 -17.54
C GLU A 220 -36.84 15.76 -18.19
N ILE A 221 -36.09 14.94 -17.45
CA ILE A 221 -35.15 14.00 -18.08
C ILE A 221 -35.91 12.73 -18.42
N ALA A 222 -36.33 12.67 -19.67
CA ALA A 222 -36.87 11.50 -20.34
C ALA A 222 -35.97 10.28 -20.16
N MET A 223 -36.58 9.16 -19.76
CA MET A 223 -35.99 7.83 -19.83
C MET A 223 -35.67 7.49 -21.29
N ALA A 224 -34.39 7.30 -21.61
CA ALA A 224 -33.95 6.73 -22.88
C ALA A 224 -33.29 5.38 -22.63
N ASP A 225 -34.15 4.39 -22.47
CA ASP A 225 -33.82 2.98 -22.67
C ASP A 225 -33.78 2.75 -24.19
N THR A 226 -32.59 2.83 -24.80
CA THR A 226 -32.45 2.61 -26.25
C THR A 226 -31.39 1.57 -26.57
N ALA A 227 -31.92 0.44 -27.03
CA ALA A 227 -31.32 -0.66 -27.75
C ALA A 227 -29.94 -0.38 -28.40
N ILE A 228 -29.00 -1.28 -28.09
CA ILE A 228 -27.67 -1.36 -28.68
C ILE A 228 -27.78 -1.82 -30.13
N THR A 229 -27.59 -0.92 -31.08
CA THR A 229 -27.31 -1.26 -32.48
C THR A 229 -25.82 -1.52 -32.70
N SER A 230 -25.54 -2.55 -33.49
CA SER A 230 -24.24 -3.11 -33.85
C SER A 230 -23.44 -2.21 -34.81
N SER A 231 -22.59 -1.34 -34.27
CA SER A 231 -21.45 -0.77 -35.00
C SER A 231 -20.20 -0.88 -34.12
N GLU A 232 -19.18 -1.57 -34.63
CA GLU A 232 -17.79 -1.67 -34.13
C GLU A 232 -17.53 -1.05 -32.75
N ARG A 233 -18.02 -1.70 -31.70
CA ARG A 233 -17.69 -1.31 -30.33
C ARG A 233 -16.28 -1.81 -30.06
N THR A 234 -15.33 -0.89 -29.95
CA THR A 234 -14.11 -1.15 -29.20
C THR A 234 -14.53 -1.81 -27.88
N PRO A 235 -14.03 -3.03 -27.58
CA PRO A 235 -14.38 -3.70 -26.33
C PRO A 235 -14.07 -2.74 -25.18
N SER A 236 -14.96 -2.68 -24.18
CA SER A 236 -14.67 -1.92 -22.96
C SER A 236 -13.24 -2.23 -22.49
N PRO A 237 -12.46 -1.24 -22.02
CA PRO A 237 -11.08 -1.45 -21.60
C PRO A 237 -10.89 -2.66 -20.69
N LEU A 238 -11.89 -2.98 -19.86
CA LEU A 238 -11.92 -4.21 -19.06
C LEU A 238 -11.86 -5.50 -19.91
N VAL A 239 -12.72 -5.63 -20.92
CA VAL A 239 -12.88 -6.82 -21.77
C VAL A 239 -11.61 -7.13 -22.56
N ALA A 240 -10.86 -6.09 -22.91
CA ALA A 240 -9.58 -6.24 -23.59
C ALA A 240 -8.50 -6.91 -22.70
N HIS A 241 -8.65 -6.85 -21.37
CA HIS A 241 -7.61 -7.32 -20.43
C HIS A 241 -8.06 -8.49 -19.56
N ILE A 242 -9.35 -8.62 -19.28
CA ILE A 242 -9.91 -9.60 -18.34
C ILE A 242 -10.98 -10.44 -19.06
N PRO A 243 -10.95 -11.79 -18.97
CA PRO A 243 -11.96 -12.65 -19.57
C PRO A 243 -13.28 -12.55 -18.79
N ILE A 244 -14.13 -11.59 -19.16
CA ILE A 244 -15.36 -11.26 -18.43
C ILE A 244 -16.33 -12.44 -18.26
N GLY A 245 -16.32 -13.42 -19.16
CA GLY A 245 -17.20 -14.59 -19.10
C GLY A 245 -16.91 -15.53 -17.93
N SER A 246 -15.73 -15.42 -17.32
CA SER A 246 -15.34 -16.22 -16.16
C SER A 246 -15.47 -15.46 -14.83
N LEU A 247 -15.94 -14.21 -14.85
CA LEU A 247 -16.15 -13.41 -13.64
C LEU A 247 -17.53 -13.69 -13.04
N THR A 248 -17.62 -13.67 -11.70
CA THR A 248 -18.93 -13.59 -11.04
C THR A 248 -19.58 -12.22 -11.31
N PRO A 249 -20.92 -12.10 -11.19
CA PRO A 249 -21.59 -10.81 -11.36
C PRO A 249 -21.02 -9.70 -10.45
N ASP A 250 -20.71 -10.01 -9.19
CA ASP A 250 -20.08 -9.05 -8.28
C ASP A 250 -18.68 -8.66 -8.76
N GLN A 251 -17.81 -9.63 -9.09
CA GLN A 251 -16.48 -9.33 -9.63
C GLN A 251 -16.55 -8.44 -10.88
N LEU A 252 -17.49 -8.70 -11.78
CA LEU A 252 -17.68 -7.90 -12.98
C LEU A 252 -18.03 -6.44 -12.66
N VAL A 253 -18.94 -6.21 -11.71
CA VAL A 253 -19.31 -4.85 -11.25
C VAL A 253 -18.09 -4.13 -10.67
N ARG A 254 -17.38 -4.78 -9.74
CA ARG A 254 -16.24 -4.21 -9.01
C ARG A 254 -15.11 -3.87 -9.97
N LEU A 255 -14.69 -4.83 -10.79
CA LEU A 255 -13.63 -4.60 -11.77
C LEU A 255 -14.07 -3.59 -12.84
N SER A 256 -15.33 -3.56 -13.26
CA SER A 256 -15.82 -2.51 -14.17
C SER A 256 -15.64 -1.12 -13.57
N ARG A 257 -15.92 -0.95 -12.27
CA ARG A 257 -15.72 0.32 -11.55
C ARG A 257 -14.25 0.73 -11.53
N LEU A 258 -13.35 -0.19 -11.15
CA LEU A 258 -11.90 0.05 -11.17
C LEU A 258 -11.43 0.46 -12.57
N TRP A 259 -11.94 -0.19 -13.61
CA TRP A 259 -11.52 0.08 -14.99
C TRP A 259 -12.11 1.37 -15.58
N ARG A 260 -13.14 1.95 -14.96
CA ARG A 260 -13.69 3.29 -15.28
C ARG A 260 -12.88 4.44 -14.70
N ALA A 261 -12.03 4.22 -13.69
CA ALA A 261 -11.16 5.26 -13.13
C ALA A 261 -10.37 6.01 -14.23
N HIS A 262 -10.38 7.33 -14.22
CA HIS A 262 -9.77 8.16 -15.27
C HIS A 262 -8.34 8.55 -14.96
N ASN A 263 -7.98 8.56 -13.68
CA ASN A 263 -6.65 8.91 -13.20
C ASN A 263 -6.24 8.00 -12.01
N PRO A 264 -4.95 8.00 -11.62
CA PRO A 264 -4.47 7.23 -10.47
C PRO A 264 -5.11 7.60 -9.12
N ASN A 265 -5.52 8.87 -8.92
CA ASN A 265 -6.21 9.30 -7.70
C ASN A 265 -7.58 8.61 -7.54
N ASP A 266 -8.33 8.44 -8.62
CA ASP A 266 -9.59 7.67 -8.61
C ASP A 266 -9.34 6.23 -8.17
N VAL A 267 -8.27 5.61 -8.67
CA VAL A 267 -7.87 4.25 -8.27
C VAL A 267 -7.49 4.22 -6.79
N ALA A 268 -6.69 5.18 -6.33
CA ALA A 268 -6.30 5.28 -4.94
C ALA A 268 -7.50 5.49 -4.02
N TYR A 269 -8.49 6.28 -4.44
CA TYR A 269 -9.74 6.47 -3.72
C TYR A 269 -10.52 5.15 -3.60
N LEU A 270 -10.68 4.40 -4.70
CA LEU A 270 -11.33 3.09 -4.68
C LEU A 270 -10.61 2.08 -3.77
N MET A 271 -9.31 2.29 -3.53
CA MET A 271 -8.44 1.48 -2.68
C MET A 271 -8.25 2.07 -1.27
N ARG A 272 -9.20 2.88 -0.77
CA ARG A 272 -9.23 3.33 0.63
C ARG A 272 -10.30 2.60 1.41
N ALA A 273 -10.17 2.56 2.74
CA ALA A 273 -11.25 2.10 3.59
C ALA A 273 -12.32 3.22 3.70
N PRO A 274 -13.62 2.92 3.57
CA PRO A 274 -14.68 3.94 3.57
C PRO A 274 -14.84 4.63 4.93
N ASN A 275 -14.55 3.92 6.01
CA ASN A 275 -14.45 4.54 7.33
C ASN A 275 -13.12 5.27 7.48
N ARG A 276 -13.16 6.59 7.67
CA ARG A 276 -12.00 7.46 7.99
C ARG A 276 -11.24 7.04 9.26
N TYR A 277 -11.76 6.07 10.01
CA TYR A 277 -11.17 5.53 11.23
C TYR A 277 -10.09 4.48 10.95
N SER A 278 -8.83 4.89 10.76
CA SER A 278 -7.59 4.13 11.08
C SER A 278 -7.41 2.67 10.60
N ASP A 279 -8.36 2.10 9.87
CA ASP A 279 -8.29 0.78 9.28
C ASP A 279 -7.41 0.88 8.02
N ARG A 280 -6.41 0.00 7.94
CA ARG A 280 -5.47 -0.06 6.82
C ARG A 280 -5.79 -1.29 6.00
N LEU A 281 -5.89 -1.09 4.68
CA LEU A 281 -6.05 -2.18 3.73
C LEU A 281 -4.74 -2.94 3.52
N ALA A 282 -4.86 -4.21 3.14
CA ALA A 282 -3.74 -5.10 2.85
C ALA A 282 -2.91 -4.66 1.64
N VAL A 283 -3.51 -3.90 0.72
CA VAL A 283 -2.82 -3.25 -0.40
C VAL A 283 -3.34 -1.83 -0.55
N ALA A 284 -2.43 -0.88 -0.77
CA ALA A 284 -2.77 0.51 -1.05
C ALA A 284 -2.04 1.00 -2.31
N ALA A 285 -2.72 1.83 -3.11
CA ALA A 285 -2.05 2.67 -4.09
C ALA A 285 -1.57 3.94 -3.39
N VAL A 286 -0.26 4.14 -3.38
CA VAL A 286 0.40 5.23 -2.64
C VAL A 286 0.98 6.22 -3.63
N ARG A 287 0.64 7.49 -3.42
CA ARG A 287 1.23 8.63 -4.10
C ARG A 287 2.42 9.13 -3.31
N LYS A 288 3.52 9.44 -3.97
CA LYS A 288 4.57 10.30 -3.42
C LYS A 288 4.80 11.51 -4.31
N GLU A 289 4.98 12.64 -3.66
CA GLU A 289 5.41 13.88 -4.29
C GLU A 289 6.86 13.70 -4.73
N SER A 290 7.17 14.15 -5.94
CA SER A 290 8.52 14.18 -6.45
C SER A 290 9.18 15.47 -5.95
N ASP A 291 10.36 15.37 -5.33
CA ASP A 291 11.14 16.54 -4.87
C ASP A 291 11.84 17.28 -6.04
N HIS A 292 11.31 17.20 -7.27
CA HIS A 292 11.91 17.78 -8.45
C HIS A 292 11.50 19.25 -8.57
N GLU A 293 12.46 20.16 -8.31
CA GLU A 293 12.25 21.62 -8.30
C GLU A 293 12.04 22.25 -9.70
N GLU A 294 12.24 21.52 -10.81
CA GLU A 294 12.39 22.16 -12.14
C GLU A 294 11.58 21.58 -13.32
N GLU A 295 10.85 20.47 -13.18
CA GLU A 295 9.96 19.97 -14.25
C GLU A 295 8.66 19.45 -13.61
N GLU A 296 7.53 19.64 -14.29
CA GLU A 296 6.16 19.35 -13.86
C GLU A 296 6.09 18.22 -12.81
N GLU A 297 5.46 18.50 -11.65
CA GLU A 297 5.29 17.56 -10.54
C GLU A 297 4.73 16.21 -11.02
N GLU A 298 5.61 15.30 -11.45
CA GLU A 298 5.19 13.97 -11.86
C GLU A 298 4.84 13.19 -10.58
N GLU A 299 3.56 12.91 -10.40
CA GLU A 299 3.07 12.08 -9.30
C GLU A 299 3.64 10.66 -9.43
N ILE A 300 4.43 10.20 -8.45
CA ILE A 300 4.98 8.85 -8.45
C ILE A 300 4.01 7.92 -7.74
N TRP A 301 3.43 7.01 -8.51
CA TRP A 301 2.51 6.01 -7.98
C TRP A 301 3.18 4.68 -7.71
N MET A 302 2.85 4.08 -6.57
CA MET A 302 3.40 2.81 -6.11
C MET A 302 2.30 1.94 -5.51
N LEU A 303 2.58 0.64 -5.39
CA LEU A 303 1.74 -0.28 -4.62
C LEU A 303 2.46 -0.66 -3.34
N GLU A 304 1.79 -0.44 -2.22
CA GLU A 304 2.25 -0.84 -0.90
C GLU A 304 1.46 -2.06 -0.43
N PHE A 305 2.15 -3.17 -0.24
CA PHE A 305 1.63 -4.40 0.32
C PHE A 305 1.88 -4.43 1.82
N ARG A 306 0.81 -4.54 2.60
CA ARG A 306 0.80 -4.50 4.07
C ARG A 306 0.30 -5.80 4.69
N ALA A 307 0.05 -6.84 3.88
CA ALA A 307 -0.61 -8.06 4.33
C ALA A 307 0.21 -8.84 5.37
N HIS A 308 1.51 -8.95 5.13
CA HIS A 308 2.40 -9.84 5.85
C HIS A 308 2.72 -9.35 7.27
N GLU A 309 2.81 -10.28 8.22
CA GLU A 309 3.26 -9.97 9.57
C GLU A 309 4.70 -9.44 9.63
N GLY A 310 4.98 -8.63 10.65
CA GLY A 310 6.33 -8.17 10.92
C GLY A 310 7.23 -9.36 11.30
N MET A 311 8.36 -9.47 10.60
CA MET A 311 9.32 -10.56 10.75
C MET A 311 10.76 -10.04 10.63
N LEU A 312 11.70 -10.83 11.16
CA LEU A 312 13.14 -10.69 10.92
C LEU A 312 13.71 -12.02 10.43
N ASP A 313 12.97 -12.64 9.52
CA ASP A 313 13.41 -13.80 8.76
C ASP A 313 13.75 -13.34 7.35
N PRO A 314 15.04 -13.38 6.95
CA PRO A 314 15.41 -12.85 5.64
C PRO A 314 14.83 -13.69 4.50
N THR A 315 14.69 -15.01 4.67
CA THR A 315 14.16 -15.91 3.64
C THR A 315 12.70 -15.58 3.35
N LEU A 316 11.87 -15.51 4.39
CA LEU A 316 10.45 -15.18 4.24
C LEU A 316 10.25 -13.74 3.73
N THR A 317 11.08 -12.79 4.19
CA THR A 317 11.06 -11.40 3.70
C THR A 317 11.34 -11.35 2.20
N LYS A 318 12.38 -12.07 1.75
CA LYS A 318 12.75 -12.17 0.33
C LYS A 318 11.66 -12.82 -0.51
N MET A 319 11.05 -13.89 -0.01
CA MET A 319 9.96 -14.58 -0.70
C MET A 319 8.73 -13.68 -0.85
N TRP A 320 8.31 -13.00 0.22
CA TRP A 320 7.17 -12.10 0.17
C TRP A 320 7.40 -10.90 -0.76
N ALA A 321 8.58 -10.28 -0.69
CA ALA A 321 8.96 -9.23 -1.62
C ALA A 321 8.95 -9.73 -3.07
N GLY A 322 9.44 -10.95 -3.32
CA GLY A 322 9.39 -11.61 -4.62
C GLY A 322 7.96 -11.80 -5.15
N VAL A 323 6.99 -12.16 -4.29
CA VAL A 323 5.57 -12.25 -4.66
C VAL A 323 5.03 -10.88 -5.05
N CYS A 324 5.28 -9.84 -4.24
CA CYS A 324 4.81 -8.47 -4.51
C CYS A 324 5.35 -7.94 -5.85
N VAL A 325 6.65 -8.16 -6.11
CA VAL A 325 7.28 -7.79 -7.38
C VAL A 325 6.73 -8.61 -8.55
N ALA A 326 6.50 -9.92 -8.38
CA ALA A 326 5.95 -10.78 -9.42
C ALA A 326 4.53 -10.36 -9.84
N LEU A 327 3.68 -9.99 -8.89
CA LEU A 327 2.34 -9.44 -9.17
C LEU A 327 2.43 -8.20 -10.04
N LEU A 328 3.31 -7.26 -9.67
CA LEU A 328 3.49 -6.04 -10.43
C LEU A 328 4.09 -6.31 -11.83
N LYS A 329 5.07 -7.20 -11.95
CA LYS A 329 5.61 -7.62 -13.24
C LYS A 329 4.54 -8.18 -14.17
N LYS A 330 3.68 -9.05 -13.65
CA LYS A 330 2.56 -9.60 -14.42
C LYS A 330 1.56 -8.51 -14.80
N ALA A 331 1.31 -7.54 -13.92
CA ALA A 331 0.50 -6.37 -14.25
C ALA A 331 1.15 -5.47 -15.32
N SER A 332 2.47 -5.40 -15.40
CA SER A 332 3.21 -4.64 -16.41
C SER A 332 3.41 -5.40 -17.73
N ALA A 333 3.19 -6.71 -17.74
CA ALA A 333 3.36 -7.55 -18.92
C ALA A 333 2.43 -7.14 -20.10
N PRO A 334 2.74 -7.51 -21.34
CA PRO A 334 1.84 -7.32 -22.48
C PRO A 334 0.43 -7.88 -22.21
N VAL A 335 -0.56 -7.30 -22.89
CA VAL A 335 -1.99 -7.62 -22.64
C VAL A 335 -2.28 -9.11 -22.80
N TYR A 336 -1.69 -9.78 -23.79
CA TYR A 336 -1.93 -11.21 -24.02
C TYR A 336 -1.45 -12.07 -22.84
N GLU A 337 -0.26 -11.82 -22.32
CA GLU A 337 0.32 -12.58 -21.19
C GLU A 337 -0.46 -12.32 -19.90
N TYR A 338 -0.82 -11.05 -19.67
CA TYR A 338 -1.68 -10.70 -18.53
C TYR A 338 -3.04 -11.40 -18.63
N ARG A 339 -3.68 -11.36 -19.81
CA ARG A 339 -4.99 -11.98 -20.01
C ARG A 339 -4.92 -13.49 -19.84
N GLU A 340 -3.86 -14.14 -20.32
CA GLU A 340 -3.64 -15.57 -20.10
C GLU A 340 -3.52 -15.92 -18.61
N LEU A 341 -2.79 -15.11 -17.84
CA LEU A 341 -2.73 -15.27 -16.38
C LEU A 341 -4.12 -15.12 -15.74
N MET A 342 -4.90 -14.13 -16.15
CA MET A 342 -6.26 -13.92 -15.62
C MET A 342 -7.18 -15.10 -15.92
N VAL A 343 -7.10 -15.68 -17.13
CA VAL A 343 -7.82 -16.91 -17.49
C VAL A 343 -7.45 -18.03 -16.53
N ARG A 344 -6.14 -18.28 -16.33
CA ARG A 344 -5.68 -19.34 -15.41
C ARG A 344 -6.17 -19.12 -13.98
N ILE A 345 -6.13 -17.89 -13.47
CA ILE A 345 -6.62 -17.56 -12.12
C ILE A 345 -8.12 -17.83 -11.99
N LEU A 346 -8.91 -17.52 -13.01
CA LEU A 346 -10.37 -17.70 -12.99
C LEU A 346 -10.78 -19.16 -13.24
N ASP A 347 -10.09 -19.87 -14.14
CA ASP A 347 -10.35 -21.28 -14.49
C ASP A 347 -9.95 -22.25 -13.39
N THR A 348 -8.93 -21.90 -12.59
CA THR A 348 -8.55 -22.70 -11.41
C THR A 348 -9.66 -22.72 -10.36
N GLY A 349 -10.70 -21.90 -10.52
CA GLY A 349 -11.95 -22.01 -9.79
C GLY A 349 -11.68 -22.17 -8.31
N TRP A 350 -10.89 -21.24 -7.75
CA TRP A 350 -10.48 -21.25 -6.35
C TRP A 350 -11.75 -21.27 -5.50
N SER A 351 -12.21 -22.48 -5.19
CA SER A 351 -13.36 -22.74 -4.35
C SER A 351 -12.89 -22.38 -2.96
N MET A 352 -13.11 -21.12 -2.62
CA MET A 352 -13.08 -20.65 -1.25
C MET A 352 -14.08 -21.53 -0.50
N GLY A 353 -13.58 -22.54 0.22
CA GLY A 353 -14.39 -23.25 1.18
C GLY A 353 -15.04 -22.20 2.07
N GLY A 354 -16.37 -22.13 2.02
CA GLY A 354 -17.16 -21.30 2.92
C GLY A 354 -16.90 -21.75 4.35
N GLY A 355 -15.88 -21.19 4.98
CA GLY A 355 -15.73 -21.18 6.43
C GLY A 355 -16.74 -20.17 6.94
N GLY A 356 -17.97 -20.63 7.17
CA GLY A 356 -18.93 -19.90 7.99
C GLY A 356 -18.29 -19.59 9.33
N CYS A 357 -18.28 -18.30 9.68
CA CYS A 357 -18.19 -17.86 11.06
C CYS A 357 -19.56 -18.03 11.73
#